data_AF-A0A379SRF1-F1
#
_entry.id   AF-A0A379SRF1-F1
#
_cell.length_a   1.000
_cell.length_b   1.000
_cell.length_c   1.000
_cell.angle_alpha   90.00
_cell.angle_beta   90.00
_cell.angle_gamma   90.00
#
_symmetry.space_group_name_H-M   'P 1'
#
loop_
_entity.id
_entity.type
_entity.pdbx_description
1 polymer ?
#
loop_
_entity_poly.entity_id
_entity_poly.type
_entity_poly.pdbx_seq_one_letter_code
_entity_poly.pdbx_strand_id
1 'polypeptide(L)'
;MFILDDVGWMDVGFNGGGVAVGNPTPDIDAVASQGLILTSAYSQPSSSPTRATIMTGQYSVHHGILMPPMYGMPGGLEGLTTLPQLLHAQGYVTQAIGKWHMGENTGSQPQNVGFDDFRGFNSVSDMYTEWRDPNMNPEVALSPSRYQYIKKPAIR
;
A
#
# COMPACT_ATOMS: atom_id res chain seq x y z
N MET A 1 4.18 -9.44 -2.30
CA MET A 1 2.80 -9.15 -2.74
C MET A 1 2.75 -7.71 -3.17
N PHE A 2 2.23 -7.41 -4.37
CA PHE A 2 2.02 -6.05 -4.84
C PHE A 2 0.56 -5.65 -4.64
N ILE A 3 0.32 -4.49 -4.04
CA ILE A 3 -1.00 -3.89 -3.87
C ILE A 3 -0.91 -2.50 -4.49
N LEU A 4 -1.72 -2.26 -5.52
CA LEU A 4 -1.82 -0.95 -6.16
C LEU A 4 -2.91 -0.14 -5.47
N ASP A 5 -2.75 1.18 -5.43
CA ASP A 5 -3.70 2.11 -4.81
C ASP A 5 -4.51 2.79 -5.91
N ASP A 6 -5.83 2.77 -5.78
CA ASP A 6 -6.80 3.40 -6.68
C ASP A 6 -6.66 3.05 -8.18
N VAL A 7 -6.17 1.84 -8.48
CA VAL A 7 -6.08 1.33 -9.85
C VAL A 7 -7.41 0.74 -10.30
N GLY A 8 -7.96 1.27 -11.39
CA GLY A 8 -9.16 0.81 -12.05
C GLY A 8 -8.97 -0.49 -12.84
N TRP A 9 -10.08 -1.20 -13.06
CA TRP A 9 -10.07 -2.49 -13.77
C TRP A 9 -9.41 -2.41 -15.16
N MET A 10 -9.69 -1.34 -15.92
CA MET A 10 -9.18 -1.12 -17.27
C MET A 10 -7.99 -0.16 -17.31
N ASP A 11 -7.27 0.03 -16.20
CA ASP A 11 -6.04 0.85 -16.24
C ASP A 11 -4.84 0.06 -16.81
N VAL A 12 -4.87 -1.27 -16.66
CA VAL A 12 -3.82 -2.20 -17.09
C VAL A 12 -4.16 -2.88 -18.41
N GLY A 13 -3.16 -3.18 -19.23
CA GLY A 13 -3.35 -3.74 -20.57
C GLY A 13 -3.97 -5.13 -20.57
N PHE A 14 -3.56 -5.99 -19.64
CA PHE A 14 -4.09 -7.37 -19.55
C PHE A 14 -5.59 -7.45 -19.25
N ASN A 15 -6.23 -6.37 -18.79
CA ASN A 15 -7.68 -6.25 -18.60
C ASN A 15 -8.36 -5.40 -19.69
N GLY A 16 -7.73 -5.23 -20.86
CA GLY A 16 -8.26 -4.48 -22.01
C GLY A 16 -7.98 -2.98 -21.98
N GLY A 17 -7.25 -2.52 -20.98
CA GLY A 17 -6.83 -1.13 -20.79
C GLY A 17 -5.49 -0.79 -21.42
N GLY A 18 -4.61 -0.24 -20.60
CA GLY A 18 -3.22 0.01 -20.96
C GLY A 18 -3.08 1.07 -22.04
N VAL A 19 -2.52 0.68 -23.19
CA VAL A 19 -2.38 1.55 -24.37
C VAL A 19 -3.72 2.14 -24.80
N ALA A 20 -4.82 1.38 -24.69
CA ALA A 20 -6.14 1.82 -25.12
C ALA A 20 -6.68 3.03 -24.34
N VAL A 21 -6.22 3.22 -23.10
CA VAL A 21 -6.59 4.36 -22.23
C VAL A 21 -5.43 5.34 -22.03
N GLY A 22 -4.36 5.22 -22.83
CA GLY A 22 -3.21 6.12 -22.78
C GLY A 22 -2.18 5.82 -21.69
N ASN A 23 -2.23 4.64 -21.05
CA ASN A 23 -1.32 4.23 -19.98
C ASN A 23 -0.66 2.86 -20.27
N PRO A 24 0.32 2.77 -21.18
CA PRO A 24 0.97 1.49 -21.49
C PRO A 24 1.60 0.83 -20.24
N THR A 25 1.32 -0.45 -20.01
CA THR A 25 1.78 -1.22 -18.83
C THR A 25 2.56 -2.49 -19.20
N PRO A 26 3.60 -2.39 -20.06
CA PRO A 26 4.24 -3.55 -20.70
C PRO A 26 4.82 -4.57 -19.70
N ASP A 27 5.42 -4.11 -18.60
CA ASP A 27 6.01 -5.00 -17.60
C ASP A 27 4.95 -5.76 -16.79
N ILE A 28 3.82 -5.11 -16.49
CA ILE A 28 2.69 -5.74 -15.78
C ILE A 28 2.01 -6.76 -16.71
N ASP A 29 1.81 -6.39 -17.97
CA ASP A 29 1.22 -7.27 -18.99
C ASP A 29 2.12 -8.50 -19.25
N ALA A 30 3.44 -8.32 -19.23
CA ALA A 30 4.39 -9.42 -19.36
C ALA A 30 4.26 -10.44 -18.22
N VAL A 31 4.12 -9.98 -16.97
CA VAL A 31 3.87 -10.86 -15.81
C VAL A 31 2.52 -11.58 -15.95
N ALA A 32 1.48 -10.85 -16.35
CA ALA A 32 0.15 -11.43 -16.54
C ALA A 32 0.13 -12.52 -17.63
N SER A 33 0.88 -12.33 -18.73
CA SER A 33 0.95 -13.29 -19.85
C SER A 33 1.61 -14.62 -19.49
N GLN A 34 2.39 -14.63 -18.40
CA GLN A 34 3.12 -15.79 -17.89
C GLN A 34 2.45 -16.44 -16.66
N GLY A 35 1.32 -15.89 -16.22
CA GLY A 35 0.66 -16.29 -14.98
C GLY A 35 -0.82 -16.65 -15.17
N LEU A 36 -1.57 -16.51 -14.07
CA LEU A 36 -3.01 -16.68 -14.04
C LEU A 36 -3.67 -15.31 -13.83
N ILE A 37 -4.61 -14.96 -14.70
CA ILE A 37 -5.45 -13.78 -14.55
C ILE A 37 -6.77 -14.19 -13.88
N LEU A 38 -7.10 -13.52 -12.79
CA LEU A 38 -8.39 -13.68 -12.11
C LEU A 38 -9.35 -12.59 -12.60
N THR A 39 -10.34 -12.97 -13.41
CA THR A 39 -11.37 -12.04 -13.93
C THR A 39 -12.43 -11.66 -12.88
N SER A 40 -12.38 -12.28 -11.71
CA SER A 40 -13.33 -12.09 -10.61
C SER A 40 -12.57 -12.08 -9.29
N ALA A 41 -11.81 -11.01 -9.06
CA ALA A 41 -11.09 -10.73 -7.82
C ALA A 41 -11.63 -9.43 -7.21
N TYR A 42 -12.09 -9.51 -5.96
CA TYR A 42 -12.82 -8.42 -5.31
C TYR A 42 -12.07 -7.91 -4.07
N SER A 43 -12.01 -6.59 -3.92
CA SER A 43 -11.49 -5.91 -2.73
C SER A 43 -12.63 -5.40 -1.85
N GLN A 44 -12.29 -4.81 -0.70
CA GLN A 44 -13.21 -3.90 -0.02
C GLN A 44 -13.30 -2.60 -0.85
N PRO A 45 -14.36 -1.78 -0.68
CA PRO A 45 -14.56 -0.58 -1.50
C PRO A 45 -13.56 0.56 -1.22
N SER A 46 -12.59 0.40 -0.30
CA SER A 46 -11.58 1.41 0.00
C SER A 46 -10.26 0.81 0.49
N SER A 47 -9.20 1.63 0.52
CA SER A 47 -7.81 1.27 0.86
C SER A 47 -7.68 0.52 2.19
N SER A 48 -7.92 1.19 3.33
CA SER A 48 -7.60 0.62 4.65
C SER A 48 -8.38 -0.65 4.98
N PRO A 49 -9.70 -0.74 4.71
CA PRO A 49 -10.44 -1.98 4.89
C PRO A 49 -9.88 -3.11 4.03
N THR A 50 -9.52 -2.86 2.76
CA THR A 50 -8.93 -3.87 1.88
C THR A 50 -7.58 -4.36 2.41
N ARG A 51 -6.70 -3.43 2.78
CA ARG A 51 -5.36 -3.77 3.30
C ARG A 51 -5.48 -4.59 4.58
N ALA A 52 -6.37 -4.21 5.50
CA ALA A 52 -6.60 -4.93 6.74
C ALA A 52 -7.20 -6.33 6.50
N THR A 53 -8.13 -6.47 5.55
CA THR A 53 -8.65 -7.79 5.14
C THR A 53 -7.55 -8.67 4.56
N ILE A 54 -6.65 -8.14 3.73
CA ILE A 54 -5.50 -8.89 3.21
C ILE A 54 -4.57 -9.33 4.34
N MET A 55 -4.31 -8.45 5.31
CA MET A 55 -3.40 -8.75 6.43
C MET A 55 -4.00 -9.74 7.42
N THR A 56 -5.30 -9.73 7.65
CA THR A 56 -5.94 -10.54 8.71
C THR A 56 -6.65 -11.77 8.18
N GLY A 57 -6.97 -11.81 6.88
CA GLY A 57 -7.84 -12.84 6.29
C GLY A 57 -9.31 -12.70 6.70
N GLN A 58 -9.71 -11.56 7.29
CA GLN A 58 -11.05 -11.34 7.84
C GLN A 58 -11.78 -10.19 7.13
N TYR A 59 -13.10 -10.27 7.04
CA TYR A 59 -13.93 -9.14 6.62
C TYR A 59 -13.82 -7.96 7.59
N SER A 60 -14.07 -6.76 7.06
CA SER A 60 -13.93 -5.50 7.80
C SER A 60 -14.76 -5.41 9.08
N VAL A 61 -15.89 -6.10 9.12
CA VAL A 61 -16.74 -6.19 10.32
C VAL A 61 -16.09 -6.95 11.48
N HIS A 62 -15.09 -7.79 11.22
CA HIS A 62 -14.40 -8.58 12.26
C HIS A 62 -13.17 -7.87 12.82
N HIS A 63 -12.42 -7.16 11.98
CA HIS A 63 -11.24 -6.40 12.40
C HIS A 63 -11.53 -4.93 12.72
N GLY A 64 -12.75 -4.43 12.46
CA GLY A 64 -13.22 -3.10 12.89
C GLY A 64 -12.74 -1.91 12.06
N ILE A 65 -11.88 -2.11 11.05
CA ILE A 65 -11.45 -1.05 10.12
C ILE A 65 -12.46 -0.98 8.97
N LEU A 66 -13.54 -0.22 9.18
CA LEU A 66 -14.66 -0.09 8.23
C LEU A 66 -14.47 1.04 7.20
N MET A 67 -13.63 2.01 7.53
CA MET A 67 -13.33 3.16 6.69
C MET A 67 -11.85 3.52 6.84
N PRO A 68 -11.25 4.22 5.85
CA PRO A 68 -9.90 4.71 5.98
C PRO A 68 -9.76 5.70 7.14
N PRO A 69 -8.89 5.43 8.14
CA PRO A 69 -8.65 6.40 9.20
C PRO A 69 -7.95 7.63 8.61
N MET A 70 -8.41 8.82 9.00
CA MET A 70 -7.70 10.06 8.77
C MET A 70 -6.62 10.25 9.84
N TYR A 71 -5.76 11.26 9.65
CA TYR A 71 -4.70 11.60 10.60
C TYR A 71 -5.23 11.72 12.03
N GLY A 72 -4.61 10.99 12.95
CA GLY A 72 -4.98 10.97 14.38
C GLY A 72 -6.29 10.25 14.72
N MET A 73 -7.01 9.68 13.74
CA MET A 73 -8.18 8.85 14.03
C MET A 73 -7.77 7.49 14.59
N PRO A 74 -8.56 6.91 15.51
CA PRO A 74 -8.35 5.55 15.97
C PRO A 74 -8.56 4.56 14.82
N GLY A 75 -7.75 3.51 14.82
CA GLY A 75 -7.74 2.44 13.84
C GLY A 75 -6.51 1.58 14.10
N GLY A 76 -6.48 0.34 13.62
CA GLY A 76 -5.34 -0.51 13.89
C GLY A 76 -5.54 -2.00 13.70
N LEU A 77 -4.41 -2.69 13.70
CA LEU A 77 -4.28 -4.14 13.71
C LEU A 77 -3.77 -4.66 15.06
N GLU A 78 -3.63 -3.79 16.07
CA GLU A 78 -3.14 -4.15 17.40
C GLU A 78 -3.95 -5.31 18.00
N GLY A 79 -3.24 -6.35 18.44
CA GLY A 79 -3.85 -7.55 19.02
C GLY A 79 -4.48 -8.52 18.02
N LEU A 80 -4.54 -8.18 16.72
CA LEU A 80 -5.02 -9.10 15.69
C LEU A 80 -3.91 -10.03 15.22
N THR A 81 -4.29 -11.24 14.80
CA THR A 81 -3.39 -12.14 14.07
C THR A 81 -3.27 -11.68 12.62
N THR A 82 -2.04 -11.52 12.14
CA THR A 82 -1.76 -11.07 10.78
C THR A 82 -0.96 -12.11 9.98
N LEU A 83 -1.13 -12.11 8.66
CA LEU A 83 -0.38 -12.91 7.71
C LEU A 83 1.15 -12.82 7.91
N PRO A 84 1.77 -11.62 8.03
CA PRO A 84 3.20 -11.51 8.31
C PRO A 84 3.61 -12.14 9.65
N GLN A 85 2.80 -12.04 10.73
CA GLN A 85 3.10 -12.76 11.98
C GLN A 85 3.14 -14.28 11.76
N LEU A 86 2.17 -14.81 11.01
CA LEU A 86 2.11 -16.24 10.71
C LEU A 86 3.31 -16.69 9.85
N LEU A 87 3.69 -15.91 8.84
CA LEU A 87 4.84 -16.19 7.99
C LEU A 87 6.16 -16.11 8.77
N HIS A 88 6.34 -15.06 9.58
CA HIS A 88 7.53 -14.91 10.42
C HIS A 88 7.68 -16.08 11.41
N ALA A 89 6.58 -16.54 12.01
CA ALA A 89 6.57 -17.72 12.87
C ALA A 89 6.98 -19.02 12.15
N GLN A 90 6.89 -19.07 10.81
CA GLN A 90 7.36 -20.18 9.98
C GLN A 90 8.77 -19.96 9.41
N GLY A 91 9.49 -18.92 9.86
CA GLY A 91 10.88 -18.65 9.47
C GLY A 91 11.04 -17.82 8.19
N TYR A 92 9.97 -17.20 7.70
CA TYR A 92 10.08 -16.23 6.60
C TYR A 92 10.60 -14.89 7.12
N VAL A 93 11.47 -14.25 6.34
CA VAL A 93 11.78 -12.83 6.49
C VAL A 93 10.71 -12.01 5.77
N THR A 94 10.16 -11.03 6.46
CA THR A 94 8.99 -10.26 6.04
C THR A 94 9.33 -8.77 5.92
N GLN A 95 8.95 -8.14 4.81
CA GLN A 95 9.18 -6.72 4.60
C GLN A 95 7.93 -6.06 4.03
N ALA A 96 7.60 -4.88 4.55
CA ALA A 96 6.58 -4.00 4.00
C ALA A 96 7.22 -2.75 3.38
N ILE A 97 6.71 -2.32 2.22
CA ILE A 97 7.21 -1.13 1.51
C ILE A 97 6.02 -0.29 1.04
N GLY A 98 6.09 1.02 1.26
CA GLY A 98 5.10 1.98 0.78
C GLY A 98 4.04 2.34 1.81
N LYS A 99 2.77 2.42 1.38
CA LYS A 99 1.65 2.90 2.19
C LYS A 99 1.12 1.81 3.11
N TRP A 100 1.06 2.11 4.41
CA TRP A 100 0.48 1.24 5.42
C TRP A 100 -1.03 1.47 5.58
N HIS A 101 -1.42 2.65 6.05
CA HIS A 101 -2.79 3.16 6.14
C HIS A 101 -3.80 2.25 6.86
N MET A 102 -3.37 1.44 7.83
CA MET A 102 -4.25 0.59 8.66
C MET A 102 -4.29 0.99 10.13
N GLY A 103 -3.53 2.02 10.53
CA GLY A 103 -3.45 2.52 11.89
C GLY A 103 -2.08 3.14 12.17
N GLU A 104 -2.07 4.28 12.86
CA GLU A 104 -0.83 4.99 13.22
C GLU A 104 -0.40 4.72 14.67
N ASN A 105 -1.25 4.07 15.48
CA ASN A 105 -0.92 3.67 16.85
C ASN A 105 0.24 2.68 16.86
N THR A 106 1.04 2.75 17.92
CA THR A 106 2.24 1.92 18.07
C THR A 106 1.96 0.45 17.84
N GLY A 107 0.93 -0.13 18.47
CA GLY A 107 0.61 -1.56 18.35
C GLY A 107 0.22 -2.03 16.94
N SER A 108 -0.10 -1.11 16.02
CA SER A 108 -0.46 -1.43 14.64
C SER A 108 0.62 -1.09 13.62
N GLN A 109 1.77 -0.55 14.06
CA GLN A 109 2.88 -0.28 13.15
C GLN A 109 3.41 -1.61 12.57
N PRO A 110 3.91 -1.63 11.32
CA PRO A 110 4.29 -2.87 10.63
C PRO A 110 5.17 -3.82 11.47
N GLN A 111 6.16 -3.28 12.17
CA GLN A 111 7.08 -4.04 13.01
C GLN A 111 6.43 -4.67 14.24
N ASN A 112 5.31 -4.12 14.70
CA ASN A 112 4.54 -4.66 15.84
C ASN A 112 3.46 -5.65 15.40
N VAL A 113 3.24 -5.79 14.10
CA VAL A 113 2.30 -6.75 13.51
C VAL A 113 2.99 -7.74 12.57
N GLY A 114 4.27 -8.03 12.83
CA GLY A 114 4.97 -9.18 12.27
C GLY A 114 5.86 -8.90 11.06
N PHE A 115 6.07 -7.65 10.65
CA PHE A 115 7.08 -7.33 9.63
C PHE A 115 8.47 -7.12 10.24
N ASP A 116 9.50 -7.70 9.65
CA ASP A 116 10.90 -7.53 10.10
C ASP A 116 11.49 -6.17 9.68
N ASP A 117 11.09 -5.66 8.51
CA ASP A 117 11.50 -4.34 8.00
C ASP A 117 10.32 -3.58 7.39
N PHE A 118 10.36 -2.26 7.51
CA PHE A 118 9.38 -1.37 6.92
C PHE A 118 10.03 -0.11 6.34
N ARG A 119 9.71 0.16 5.06
CA ARG A 119 10.15 1.36 4.35
C ARG A 119 8.96 2.06 3.72
N GLY A 120 8.46 3.10 4.37
CA GLY A 120 7.27 3.79 3.89
C GLY A 120 6.71 4.81 4.88
N PHE A 121 5.39 4.99 4.85
CA PHE A 121 4.66 5.86 5.77
C PHE A 121 3.39 5.20 6.29
N ASN A 122 3.01 5.58 7.52
CA ASN A 122 1.90 4.94 8.23
C ASN A 122 0.52 5.49 7.84
N SER A 123 0.46 6.78 7.49
CA SER A 123 -0.77 7.54 7.34
C SER A 123 -1.43 7.38 5.96
N VAL A 124 -2.53 8.12 5.78
CA VAL A 124 -3.08 8.38 4.44
C VAL A 124 -2.10 9.21 3.61
N SER A 125 -2.13 8.98 2.30
CA SER A 125 -1.57 9.84 1.26
C SER A 125 -2.32 9.46 -0.02
N ASP A 126 -2.78 10.47 -0.74
CA ASP A 126 -3.57 10.28 -1.95
C ASP A 126 -2.65 10.24 -3.18
N MET A 127 -1.46 10.84 -3.10
CA MET A 127 -0.50 10.79 -4.19
C MET A 127 0.94 10.63 -3.66
N TYR A 128 1.48 9.42 -3.82
CA TYR A 128 2.87 9.13 -3.44
C TYR A 128 3.88 10.05 -4.14
N THR A 129 3.52 10.58 -5.31
CA THR A 129 4.33 11.50 -6.11
C THR A 129 3.99 12.97 -5.90
N GLU A 130 3.28 13.36 -4.84
CA GLU A 130 3.03 14.78 -4.50
C GLU A 130 4.32 15.61 -4.55
N TRP A 131 5.43 15.03 -4.09
CA TRP A 131 6.76 15.62 -4.13
C TRP A 131 7.38 15.81 -5.52
N ARG A 132 6.78 15.23 -6.56
CA ARG A 132 7.18 15.42 -7.97
C ARG A 132 6.21 16.30 -8.75
N ASP A 133 5.05 16.64 -8.19
CA ASP A 133 4.02 17.40 -8.89
C ASP A 133 4.05 18.88 -8.47
N PRO A 134 4.81 19.74 -9.18
CA PRO A 134 4.85 21.17 -8.86
C PRO A 134 3.56 21.90 -9.25
N ASN A 135 2.67 21.27 -10.02
CA ASN A 135 1.40 21.90 -10.41
C ASN A 135 0.35 21.73 -9.33
N MET A 136 0.27 20.53 -8.72
CA MET A 136 -0.71 20.21 -7.69
C MET A 136 -0.18 20.51 -6.28
N ASN A 137 1.11 20.30 -6.00
CA ASN A 137 1.69 20.44 -4.66
C ASN A 137 3.00 21.26 -4.69
N PRO A 138 2.99 22.52 -5.16
CA PRO A 138 4.19 23.33 -5.30
C PRO A 138 4.98 23.50 -3.99
N GLU A 139 4.29 23.64 -2.86
CA GLU A 139 4.89 23.77 -1.53
C GLU A 139 5.63 22.50 -1.08
N VAL A 140 5.22 21.34 -1.56
CA VAL A 140 5.87 20.05 -1.29
C VAL A 140 6.97 19.76 -2.31
N ALA A 141 6.66 19.90 -3.60
CA ALA A 141 7.57 19.57 -4.71
C ALA A 141 8.76 20.52 -4.81
N LEU A 142 8.57 21.80 -4.47
CA LEU A 142 9.62 22.83 -4.51
C LEU A 142 10.27 23.03 -3.13
N SER A 143 9.91 22.24 -2.12
CA SER A 143 10.44 22.35 -0.76
C SER A 143 11.96 22.11 -0.71
N PRO A 144 12.78 23.14 -0.42
CA PRO A 144 14.24 22.98 -0.42
C PRO A 144 14.71 22.00 0.65
N SER A 145 14.09 22.00 1.83
CA SER A 145 14.45 21.10 2.94
C SER A 145 14.19 19.63 2.59
N ARG A 146 13.10 19.36 1.85
CA ARG A 146 12.71 18.00 1.45
C ARG A 146 13.55 17.48 0.29
N TYR A 147 13.86 18.33 -0.69
CA TYR A 147 14.79 17.99 -1.78
C TYR A 147 16.17 17.59 -1.24
N GLN A 148 16.65 18.28 -0.20
CA GLN A 148 17.90 17.94 0.48
C GLN A 148 17.82 16.60 1.24
N TYR A 149 16.66 16.26 1.82
CA TYR A 149 16.44 14.96 2.47
C TYR A 149 16.51 13.79 1.48
N ILE A 150 15.84 13.89 0.33
CA ILE A 150 15.81 12.83 -0.70
C ILE A 150 17.21 12.58 -1.29
N LYS A 151 18.03 13.64 -1.43
CA LYS A 151 19.40 13.52 -1.94
C LYS A 151 20.40 12.93 -0.94
N LYS A 152 20.05 12.81 0.34
CA LYS A 152 20.95 12.14 1.28
C LYS A 152 21.01 10.66 0.92
N PRO A 153 22.19 10.12 0.55
CA PRO A 153 22.31 8.69 0.30
C PRO A 153 21.87 7.95 1.56
N ALA A 154 21.01 6.95 1.40
CA ALA A 154 20.65 6.06 2.50
C ALA A 154 21.94 5.52 3.10
N ILE A 155 22.10 5.72 4.42
CA ILE A 155 23.22 5.17 5.18
C ILE A 155 23.19 3.66 4.95
N ARG A 156 24.25 3.14 4.33
CA ARG A 156 24.46 1.71 4.11
C ARG A 156 24.77 1.01 5.42
#